data_AF-A0A914DH67-F1
#
_entry.id   AF-A0A914DH67-F1
#
_cell.length_a   1.000
_cell.length_b   1.000
_cell.length_c   1.000
_cell.angle_alpha   90.00
_cell.angle_beta   90.00
_cell.angle_gamma   90.00
#
_symmetry.space_group_name_H-M   'P 1'
#
loop_
_entity.id
_entity.type
_entity.pdbx_description
1 polymer ?
#
loop_
_entity_poly.entity_id
_entity_poly.type
_entity_poly.pdbx_seq_one_letter_code
_entity_poly.pdbx_strand_id
1 'polypeptide(L)'
;MEYFYLPVNKLVVGRINGVIQYNWTFIENKLTRIASRGHQAIFRPCYEYPGLPTAVPAFLKSIPGYQGQVYNGEEFMDWRSPDLQTMHLDMFTKLAQKYDNDNRVAFVESGFGFWSEYHISDGLDMVLGYNFPSGDFQQKSITLITSLFKNTPVLYSIDIADIYDGQCPVFNSIKNLPFGSFDDSSFAKDSQDWNDGNKQRLGWTRYQTQPLGGEIAYCLALKADF
;
A
#
# COMPACT_ATOMS: atom_id res chain seq x y z
N MET A 1 -16.51 -5.97 7.95
CA MET A 1 -15.19 -6.20 7.34
C MET A 1 -14.13 -6.05 8.43
N GLU A 2 -12.95 -6.64 8.26
CA GLU A 2 -11.82 -6.47 9.17
C GLU A 2 -10.54 -6.20 8.38
N TYR A 3 -9.64 -5.39 8.94
CA TYR A 3 -8.42 -4.95 8.29
C TYR A 3 -7.18 -5.60 8.91
N PHE A 4 -6.15 -5.86 8.11
CA PHE A 4 -4.81 -6.15 8.63
C PHE A 4 -3.69 -5.76 7.66
N TYR A 5 -2.58 -5.25 8.21
CA TYR A 5 -1.31 -5.18 7.50
C TYR A 5 -0.75 -6.59 7.27
N LEU A 6 -0.23 -6.82 6.07
CA LEU A 6 0.51 -8.01 5.68
C LEU A 6 1.99 -7.66 5.58
N PRO A 7 2.82 -7.92 6.63
CA PRO A 7 4.25 -7.67 6.54
C PRO A 7 4.84 -8.51 5.41
N VAL A 8 5.53 -7.87 4.46
CA VAL A 8 6.02 -8.56 3.26
C VAL A 8 6.95 -9.72 3.59
N ASN A 9 7.81 -9.60 4.61
CA ASN A 9 8.68 -10.69 5.08
C ASN A 9 7.96 -11.90 5.72
N LYS A 10 6.66 -11.79 6.02
CA LYS A 10 5.83 -12.95 6.43
C LYS A 10 5.31 -13.72 5.23
N LEU A 11 5.15 -13.06 4.08
CA LEU A 11 4.69 -13.66 2.84
C LEU A 11 5.87 -14.12 1.98
N VAL A 12 6.84 -13.25 1.74
CA VAL A 12 8.00 -13.50 0.88
C VAL A 12 9.18 -13.92 1.75
N VAL A 13 9.53 -15.20 1.69
CA VAL A 13 10.43 -15.81 2.68
C VAL A 13 11.82 -16.17 2.14
N GLY A 14 12.04 -16.05 0.84
CA GLY A 14 13.34 -16.35 0.25
C GLY A 14 13.33 -16.43 -1.26
N ARG A 15 14.47 -16.85 -1.81
CA ARG A 15 14.66 -17.12 -3.23
C ARG A 15 15.49 -18.39 -3.41
N ILE A 16 14.99 -19.34 -4.19
CA ILE A 16 15.68 -20.61 -4.50
C ILE A 16 15.77 -20.72 -6.02
N ASN A 17 16.99 -20.89 -6.55
CA ASN A 17 17.24 -21.01 -8.00
C ASN A 17 16.58 -19.89 -8.83
N GLY A 18 16.63 -18.65 -8.33
CA GLY A 18 16.02 -17.49 -8.99
C GLY A 18 14.51 -17.34 -8.77
N VAL A 19 13.84 -18.30 -8.13
CA VAL A 19 12.38 -18.28 -7.89
C VAL A 19 12.07 -17.80 -6.47
N ILE A 20 11.21 -16.78 -6.36
CA ILE A 20 10.72 -16.26 -5.08
C ILE A 20 9.87 -17.31 -4.37
N GLN A 21 10.10 -17.47 -3.06
CA GLN A 21 9.40 -18.43 -2.20
C GLN A 21 8.36 -17.72 -1.34
N TYR A 22 7.17 -18.32 -1.25
CA TYR A 22 6.02 -17.73 -0.57
C TYR A 22 5.54 -18.60 0.60
N ASN A 23 5.25 -17.96 1.73
CA ASN A 23 4.59 -18.56 2.88
C ASN A 23 3.20 -17.93 3.08
N TRP A 24 2.16 -18.69 2.74
CA TRP A 24 0.77 -18.24 2.80
C TRP A 24 0.15 -18.34 4.20
N THR A 25 0.85 -18.92 5.17
CA THR A 25 0.30 -19.26 6.50
C THR A 25 -0.28 -18.04 7.21
N PHE A 26 0.43 -16.90 7.18
CA PHE A 26 -0.01 -15.68 7.88
C PHE A 26 -1.36 -15.18 7.35
N ILE A 27 -1.46 -15.02 6.03
CA ILE A 27 -2.68 -14.53 5.38
C ILE A 27 -3.82 -15.55 5.49
N GLU A 28 -3.57 -16.85 5.28
CA GLU A 28 -4.62 -17.88 5.40
C GLU A 28 -5.19 -17.98 6.82
N ASN A 29 -4.34 -17.84 7.84
CA ASN A 29 -4.79 -17.81 9.24
C ASN A 29 -5.65 -16.57 9.52
N LYS A 30 -5.26 -15.39 9.00
CA LYS A 30 -6.05 -14.16 9.12
C LYS A 30 -7.41 -14.29 8.43
N LEU A 31 -7.42 -14.71 7.15
CA LEU A 31 -8.63 -14.86 6.35
C LEU A 31 -9.58 -15.89 6.98
N THR A 32 -9.09 -17.06 7.39
CA THR A 32 -9.90 -18.08 8.06
C THR A 32 -10.51 -17.55 9.36
N ARG A 33 -9.72 -16.86 10.18
CA ARG A 33 -10.19 -16.28 11.44
C ARG A 33 -11.23 -15.19 11.20
N ILE A 34 -11.05 -14.31 10.22
CA ILE A 34 -12.00 -13.23 9.89
C ILE A 34 -13.30 -13.84 9.33
N ALA A 35 -13.19 -14.78 8.40
CA ALA A 35 -14.34 -15.49 7.82
C ALA A 35 -15.15 -16.26 8.88
N SER A 36 -14.50 -16.84 9.91
CA SER A 36 -15.21 -17.52 11.01
C SER A 36 -16.12 -16.60 11.84
N ARG A 37 -15.91 -15.27 11.78
CA ARG A 37 -16.79 -14.26 12.37
C ARG A 37 -17.85 -13.74 11.40
N GLY A 38 -17.93 -14.30 10.19
CA GLY A 38 -18.85 -13.84 9.14
C GLY A 38 -18.40 -12.54 8.47
N HIS A 39 -17.13 -12.19 8.55
CA HIS A 39 -16.58 -10.96 7.96
C HIS A 39 -15.70 -11.26 6.73
N GLN A 40 -15.58 -10.28 5.84
CA GLN A 40 -14.55 -10.24 4.81
C GLN A 40 -13.35 -9.39 5.29
N ALA A 41 -12.18 -9.69 4.74
CA ALA A 41 -10.93 -9.03 5.08
C ALA A 41 -10.53 -7.96 4.06
N ILE A 42 -9.89 -6.91 4.54
CA ILE A 42 -9.07 -5.99 3.78
C ILE A 42 -7.64 -6.24 4.22
N PHE A 43 -6.71 -6.41 3.27
CA PHE A 43 -5.30 -6.54 3.63
C PHE A 43 -4.41 -5.63 2.80
N ARG A 44 -3.35 -5.14 3.45
CA ARG A 44 -2.38 -4.21 2.87
C ARG A 44 -0.96 -4.77 3.01
N PRO A 45 -0.32 -5.27 1.93
CA PRO A 45 1.09 -5.61 1.95
C PRO A 45 1.91 -4.38 2.37
N CYS A 46 2.78 -4.53 3.37
CA CYS A 46 3.47 -3.40 3.97
C CYS A 46 4.92 -3.76 4.27
N TYR A 47 5.82 -2.83 3.92
CA TYR A 47 7.25 -2.94 4.19
C TYR A 47 7.67 -2.11 5.41
N GLU A 48 7.04 -0.97 5.64
CA GLU A 48 7.37 0.00 6.68
C GLU A 48 6.14 0.24 7.54
N TYR A 49 6.26 -0.05 8.83
CA TYR A 49 5.24 0.28 9.82
C TYR A 49 5.95 0.97 11.00
N PRO A 50 5.54 2.19 11.38
CA PRO A 50 6.21 2.95 12.43
C PRO A 50 6.36 2.21 13.75
N GLY A 51 7.54 2.32 14.34
CA GLY A 51 7.91 1.61 15.57
C GLY A 51 8.08 0.09 15.44
N LEU A 52 7.99 -0.49 14.23
CA LEU A 52 8.29 -1.90 13.97
C LEU A 52 9.54 -2.06 13.07
N PRO A 53 10.28 -3.17 13.20
CA PRO A 53 11.35 -3.48 12.25
C PRO A 53 10.83 -3.61 10.82
N THR A 54 11.64 -3.22 9.83
CA THR A 54 11.28 -3.33 8.42
C THR A 54 10.81 -4.74 8.05
N ALA A 55 9.79 -4.78 7.20
CA ALA A 55 9.27 -6.00 6.61
C ALA A 55 9.88 -6.30 5.23
N VAL A 56 10.98 -5.65 4.85
CA VAL A 56 11.79 -6.09 3.70
C VAL A 56 12.38 -7.48 3.97
N PRO A 57 12.17 -8.46 3.07
CA PRO A 57 12.75 -9.80 3.20
C PRO A 57 14.27 -9.77 3.34
N ALA A 58 14.81 -10.51 4.33
CA ALA A 58 16.24 -10.49 4.66
C ALA A 58 17.15 -10.86 3.48
N PHE A 59 16.72 -11.79 2.61
CA PHE A 59 17.52 -12.18 1.46
C PHE A 59 17.73 -11.03 0.46
N LEU A 60 16.78 -10.10 0.32
CA LEU A 60 16.96 -8.91 -0.53
C LEU A 60 18.03 -7.99 0.06
N LYS A 61 18.00 -7.80 1.37
CA LYS A 61 18.99 -6.98 2.09
C LYS A 61 20.41 -7.55 2.02
N SER A 62 20.55 -8.85 1.79
CA SER A 62 21.85 -9.50 1.59
C SER A 62 22.40 -9.39 0.15
N ILE A 63 21.62 -8.88 -0.80
CA ILE A 63 22.07 -8.73 -2.19
C ILE A 63 23.13 -7.61 -2.26
N PRO A 64 24.30 -7.85 -2.86
CA PRO A 64 25.31 -6.82 -3.02
C PRO A 64 24.74 -5.57 -3.70
N GLY A 65 24.93 -4.41 -3.07
CA GLY A 65 24.43 -3.13 -3.57
C GLY A 65 23.06 -2.72 -3.05
N TYR A 66 22.36 -3.55 -2.27
CA TYR A 66 21.16 -3.10 -1.55
C TYR A 66 21.52 -2.02 -0.53
N GLN A 67 20.90 -0.86 -0.64
CA GLN A 67 21.20 0.32 0.16
C GLN A 67 19.89 0.93 0.69
N GLY A 68 19.26 0.26 1.64
CA GLY A 68 18.13 0.81 2.39
C GLY A 68 18.57 2.04 3.20
N GLN A 69 17.64 2.95 3.46
CA GLN A 69 17.88 4.13 4.27
C GLN A 69 17.42 3.89 5.71
N VAL A 70 18.08 4.50 6.70
CA VAL A 70 17.57 4.56 8.07
C VAL A 70 17.35 6.02 8.45
N TYR A 71 16.17 6.34 8.96
CA TYR A 71 15.81 7.66 9.46
C TYR A 71 14.97 7.50 10.73
N ASN A 72 15.30 8.24 11.79
CA ASN A 72 14.66 8.14 13.12
C ASN A 72 14.53 6.71 13.68
N GLY A 73 15.47 5.81 13.32
CA GLY A 73 15.46 4.41 13.76
C GLY A 73 14.58 3.49 12.91
N GLU A 74 13.97 4.01 11.85
CA GLU A 74 13.10 3.28 10.93
C GLU A 74 13.85 2.99 9.62
N GLU A 75 13.72 1.76 9.10
CA GLU A 75 14.46 1.29 7.93
C GLU A 75 13.56 1.26 6.69
N PHE A 76 13.97 2.02 5.68
CA PHE A 76 13.27 2.27 4.44
C PHE A 76 13.76 1.42 3.26
N MET A 77 12.91 1.21 2.27
CA MET A 77 13.23 0.38 1.11
C MET A 77 14.25 1.07 0.22
N ASP A 78 15.16 0.27 -0.35
CA ASP A 78 15.93 0.70 -1.52
C ASP A 78 15.13 0.48 -2.81
N TRP A 79 14.39 1.51 -3.24
CA TRP A 79 13.60 1.44 -4.48
C TRP A 79 14.45 1.47 -5.75
N ARG A 80 15.78 1.66 -5.66
CA ARG A 80 16.70 1.43 -6.79
C ARG A 80 16.92 -0.05 -7.07
N SER A 81 16.72 -0.90 -6.06
CA SER A 81 17.02 -2.33 -6.17
C SER A 81 16.12 -3.00 -7.21
N PRO A 82 16.68 -3.50 -8.32
CA PRO A 82 15.89 -4.23 -9.32
C PRO A 82 15.27 -5.51 -8.72
N ASP A 83 15.97 -6.17 -7.79
CA ASP A 83 15.47 -7.35 -7.09
C ASP A 83 14.24 -7.03 -6.23
N LEU A 84 14.24 -5.89 -5.52
CA LEU A 84 13.08 -5.44 -4.74
C LEU A 84 11.90 -5.12 -5.65
N GLN A 85 12.14 -4.38 -6.74
CA GLN A 85 11.12 -4.06 -7.73
C GLN A 85 10.52 -5.31 -8.37
N THR A 86 11.34 -6.26 -8.81
CA THR A 86 10.88 -7.53 -9.39
C THR A 86 10.10 -8.37 -8.38
N MET A 87 10.59 -8.46 -7.14
CA MET A 87 9.90 -9.19 -6.07
C MET A 87 8.54 -8.55 -5.76
N HIS A 88 8.45 -7.22 -5.70
CA HIS A 88 7.20 -6.51 -5.46
C HIS A 88 6.14 -6.85 -6.52
N LEU A 89 6.51 -6.81 -7.81
CA LEU A 89 5.60 -7.15 -8.92
C LEU A 89 5.20 -8.64 -8.91
N ASP A 90 6.14 -9.55 -8.63
CA ASP A 90 5.85 -10.98 -8.51
C ASP A 90 4.92 -11.27 -7.31
N MET A 91 5.13 -10.59 -6.19
CA MET A 91 4.29 -10.72 -4.99
C MET A 91 2.82 -10.41 -5.30
N PHE A 92 2.55 -9.27 -5.93
CA PHE A 92 1.18 -8.93 -6.33
C PHE A 92 0.63 -9.86 -7.41
N THR A 93 1.47 -10.35 -8.33
CA THR A 93 1.08 -11.38 -9.29
C THR A 93 0.62 -12.66 -8.58
N LYS A 94 1.34 -13.12 -7.55
CA LYS A 94 0.97 -14.30 -6.76
C LYS A 94 -0.23 -14.06 -5.85
N LEU A 95 -0.37 -12.87 -5.28
CA LEU A 95 -1.56 -12.48 -4.52
C LEU A 95 -2.81 -12.52 -5.40
N ALA A 96 -2.76 -11.91 -6.59
CA ALA A 96 -3.89 -11.92 -7.52
C ALA A 96 -4.26 -13.34 -7.97
N GLN A 97 -3.26 -14.15 -8.34
CA GLN A 97 -3.47 -15.57 -8.72
C GLN A 97 -4.20 -16.37 -7.63
N LYS A 98 -4.00 -16.03 -6.36
CA LYS A 98 -4.57 -16.76 -5.23
C LYS A 98 -5.86 -16.16 -4.69
N TYR A 99 -6.03 -14.83 -4.75
CA TYR A 99 -7.07 -14.13 -3.98
C TYR A 99 -8.01 -13.24 -4.78
N ASP A 100 -7.80 -13.00 -6.08
CA ASP A 100 -8.67 -12.09 -6.85
C ASP A 100 -10.16 -12.48 -6.84
N ASN A 101 -10.48 -13.76 -6.63
CA ASN A 101 -11.86 -14.26 -6.54
C ASN A 101 -12.14 -15.00 -5.22
N ASP A 102 -11.39 -14.68 -4.16
CA ASP A 102 -11.60 -15.26 -2.84
C ASP A 102 -12.63 -14.43 -2.06
N ASN A 103 -13.81 -15.00 -1.83
CA ASN A 103 -14.90 -14.33 -1.13
C ASN A 103 -14.57 -13.88 0.30
N ARG A 104 -13.46 -14.37 0.89
CA ARG A 104 -12.96 -13.92 2.19
C ARG A 104 -12.28 -12.55 2.11
N VAL A 105 -11.93 -12.07 0.91
CA VAL A 105 -11.26 -10.79 0.66
C VAL A 105 -12.25 -9.81 0.06
N ALA A 106 -12.44 -8.67 0.72
CA ALA A 106 -13.23 -7.56 0.19
C ALA A 106 -12.37 -6.68 -0.72
N PHE A 107 -11.18 -6.30 -0.24
CA PHE A 107 -10.28 -5.37 -0.92
C PHE A 107 -8.82 -5.75 -0.66
N VAL A 108 -7.96 -5.41 -1.62
CA VAL A 108 -6.50 -5.37 -1.43
C VAL A 108 -6.06 -3.92 -1.46
N GLU A 109 -5.26 -3.50 -0.50
CA GLU A 109 -4.69 -2.16 -0.48
C GLU A 109 -3.21 -2.19 -0.86
N SER A 110 -2.73 -1.13 -1.50
CA SER A 110 -1.32 -1.02 -1.91
C SER A 110 -0.84 0.43 -1.85
N GLY A 111 0.48 0.57 -1.69
CA GLY A 111 1.23 1.81 -1.77
C GLY A 111 2.72 1.52 -1.66
N PHE A 112 3.51 2.56 -1.41
CA PHE A 112 4.97 2.48 -1.56
C PHE A 112 5.78 2.99 -0.36
N GLY A 113 5.17 3.73 0.56
CA GLY A 113 5.86 4.29 1.70
C GLY A 113 5.25 3.88 3.04
N PHE A 114 5.18 4.83 3.98
CA PHE A 114 4.76 4.60 5.35
C PHE A 114 3.34 4.05 5.40
N TRP A 115 3.11 3.03 6.23
CA TRP A 115 1.84 2.29 6.27
C TRP A 115 1.39 1.74 4.90
N SER A 116 2.33 1.58 3.95
CA SER A 116 2.02 1.29 2.54
C SER A 116 1.04 2.29 1.92
N GLU A 117 1.23 3.57 2.23
CA GLU A 117 0.53 4.71 1.63
C GLU A 117 1.44 5.40 0.61
N TYR A 118 1.07 6.62 0.19
CA TYR A 118 1.81 7.34 -0.85
C TYR A 118 2.83 8.34 -0.31
N HIS A 119 3.05 8.39 1.00
CA HIS A 119 3.97 9.32 1.66
C HIS A 119 5.09 8.59 2.43
N ILE A 120 6.05 9.35 2.97
CA ILE A 120 7.14 8.86 3.82
C ILE A 120 7.12 9.60 5.17
N SER A 121 7.92 9.14 6.14
CA SER A 121 8.03 9.78 7.46
C SER A 121 8.23 11.29 7.39
N ASP A 122 7.54 12.00 8.29
CA ASP A 122 7.72 13.43 8.49
C ASP A 122 9.19 13.82 8.70
N GLY A 123 9.61 14.88 8.02
CA GLY A 123 10.98 15.41 8.06
C GLY A 123 12.01 14.63 7.25
N LEU A 124 11.61 13.55 6.58
CA LEU A 124 12.43 12.90 5.56
C LEU A 124 12.05 13.43 4.16
N ASP A 125 13.04 13.87 3.38
CA ASP A 125 12.80 14.28 2.00
C ASP A 125 12.53 13.06 1.10
N MET A 126 11.46 13.14 0.31
CA MET A 126 11.13 12.11 -0.67
C MET A 126 12.02 12.27 -1.91
N VAL A 127 12.75 11.21 -2.23
CA VAL A 127 13.60 11.13 -3.42
C VAL A 127 13.12 9.98 -4.29
N LEU A 128 12.43 10.34 -5.38
CA LEU A 128 11.93 9.40 -6.37
C LEU A 128 13.06 8.58 -6.99
N GLY A 129 12.88 7.26 -7.03
CA GLY A 129 13.90 6.32 -7.48
C GLY A 129 14.99 6.08 -6.44
N TYR A 130 14.79 6.44 -5.17
CA TYR A 130 15.72 6.15 -4.07
C TYR A 130 14.99 5.57 -2.85
N ASN A 131 14.43 6.42 -1.99
CA ASN A 131 13.64 6.03 -0.81
C ASN A 131 12.13 5.98 -1.12
N PHE A 132 11.75 6.36 -2.33
CA PHE A 132 10.43 6.15 -2.91
C PHE A 132 10.58 5.69 -4.36
N PRO A 133 9.65 4.92 -4.96
CA PRO A 133 9.85 4.44 -6.32
C PRO A 133 9.84 5.57 -7.36
N SER A 134 10.58 5.37 -8.45
CA SER A 134 10.57 6.31 -9.58
C SER A 134 9.18 6.37 -10.22
N GLY A 135 8.84 7.48 -10.89
CA GLY A 135 7.57 7.60 -11.61
C GLY A 135 7.33 6.45 -12.59
N ASP A 136 8.36 6.02 -13.32
CA ASP A 136 8.28 4.88 -14.24
C ASP A 136 7.90 3.57 -13.52
N PHE A 137 8.49 3.31 -12.35
CA PHE A 137 8.16 2.11 -11.58
C PHE A 137 6.76 2.22 -10.95
N GLN A 138 6.37 3.39 -10.45
CA GLN A 138 5.01 3.63 -9.95
C GLN A 138 3.97 3.32 -11.04
N GLN A 139 4.13 3.90 -12.25
CA GLN A 139 3.22 3.66 -13.38
C GLN A 139 3.20 2.18 -13.76
N LYS A 140 4.36 1.52 -13.85
CA LYS A 140 4.47 0.09 -14.15
C LYS A 140 3.75 -0.78 -13.12
N SER A 141 4.00 -0.54 -11.83
CA SER A 141 3.44 -1.32 -10.73
C SER A 141 1.92 -1.16 -10.68
N ILE A 142 1.43 0.08 -10.69
CA ILE A 142 -0.01 0.36 -10.58
C ILE A 142 -0.77 -0.21 -11.78
N THR A 143 -0.23 -0.05 -13.00
CA THR A 143 -0.83 -0.63 -14.21
C THR A 143 -0.88 -2.16 -14.14
N LEU A 144 0.19 -2.80 -13.68
CA LEU A 144 0.24 -4.24 -13.52
C LEU A 144 -0.80 -4.71 -12.48
N ILE A 145 -0.72 -4.18 -11.26
CA ILE A 145 -1.56 -4.59 -10.13
C ILE A 145 -3.04 -4.42 -10.47
N THR A 146 -3.43 -3.27 -11.04
CA THR A 146 -4.83 -3.04 -11.43
C THR A 146 -5.31 -3.98 -12.54
N SER A 147 -4.42 -4.43 -13.44
CA SER A 147 -4.79 -5.41 -14.47
C SER A 147 -4.89 -6.86 -13.96
N LEU A 148 -4.19 -7.17 -12.86
CA LEU A 148 -4.13 -8.51 -12.28
C LEU A 148 -5.39 -8.84 -11.48
N PHE A 149 -5.89 -7.87 -10.72
CA PHE A 149 -7.06 -8.00 -9.87
C PHE A 149 -8.33 -7.57 -10.61
N LYS A 150 -9.09 -8.52 -11.15
CA LYS A 150 -10.29 -8.27 -11.96
C LYS A 150 -11.58 -8.32 -11.16
N ASN A 151 -11.62 -9.05 -10.06
CA ASN A 151 -12.84 -9.29 -9.28
C ASN A 151 -12.72 -8.77 -7.84
N THR A 152 -11.50 -8.70 -7.27
CA THR A 152 -11.25 -8.08 -5.97
C THR A 152 -10.66 -6.68 -6.19
N PRO A 153 -11.35 -5.59 -5.80
CA PRO A 153 -10.82 -4.27 -6.07
C PRO A 153 -9.51 -3.98 -5.32
N VAL A 154 -8.61 -3.27 -6.00
CA VAL A 154 -7.38 -2.75 -5.40
C VAL A 154 -7.55 -1.28 -5.08
N LEU A 155 -7.19 -0.86 -3.88
CA LEU A 155 -7.28 0.51 -3.41
C LEU A 155 -5.87 1.07 -3.13
N TYR A 156 -5.68 2.36 -3.44
CA TYR A 156 -4.49 3.13 -3.06
C TYR A 156 -4.89 4.29 -2.15
N SER A 157 -3.97 4.78 -1.30
CA SER A 157 -4.26 5.96 -0.49
C SER A 157 -4.66 7.16 -1.36
N ILE A 158 -5.54 8.04 -0.89
CA ILE A 158 -5.93 9.26 -1.62
C ILE A 158 -4.74 10.20 -1.91
N ASP A 159 -3.66 10.12 -1.13
CA ASP A 159 -2.40 10.84 -1.36
C ASP A 159 -1.74 10.48 -2.70
N ILE A 160 -2.14 9.38 -3.36
CA ILE A 160 -1.73 9.11 -4.75
C ILE A 160 -2.11 10.26 -5.70
N ALA A 161 -3.13 11.05 -5.35
CA ALA A 161 -3.57 12.20 -6.11
C ALA A 161 -2.91 13.51 -5.67
N ASP A 162 -2.05 13.47 -4.64
CA ASP A 162 -1.30 14.64 -4.21
C ASP A 162 -0.20 14.97 -5.23
N ILE A 163 -0.38 16.12 -5.88
CA ILE A 163 0.54 16.65 -6.88
C ILE A 163 1.45 17.74 -6.32
N TYR A 164 1.19 18.23 -5.10
CA TYR A 164 1.95 19.33 -4.51
C TYR A 164 3.28 18.85 -3.95
N ASP A 165 3.28 17.66 -3.36
CA ASP A 165 4.49 17.04 -2.82
C ASP A 165 5.22 16.18 -3.87
N GLY A 166 4.69 16.09 -5.09
CA GLY A 166 5.31 15.38 -6.21
C GLY A 166 5.41 13.86 -6.01
N GLN A 167 4.66 13.31 -5.06
CA GLN A 167 4.76 11.91 -4.62
C GLN A 167 4.41 10.95 -5.77
N CYS A 168 3.35 11.27 -6.53
CA CYS A 168 2.93 10.56 -7.74
C CYS A 168 3.09 11.42 -9.00
N PRO A 169 4.30 11.55 -9.59
CA PRO A 169 4.51 12.38 -10.77
C PRO A 169 3.75 11.87 -12.01
N VAL A 170 3.32 10.60 -11.98
CA VAL A 170 2.61 9.92 -13.06
C VAL A 170 1.09 9.90 -12.87
N PHE A 171 0.54 10.56 -11.84
CA PHE A 171 -0.89 10.48 -11.52
C PHE A 171 -1.80 10.72 -12.73
N ASN A 172 -1.48 11.72 -13.57
CA ASN A 172 -2.27 12.02 -14.75
C ASN A 172 -2.32 10.89 -15.80
N SER A 173 -1.29 10.04 -15.90
CA SER A 173 -1.28 8.90 -16.81
C SER A 173 -2.04 7.68 -16.26
N ILE A 174 -2.16 7.57 -14.94
CA ILE A 174 -2.78 6.42 -14.28
C ILE A 174 -4.18 6.67 -13.72
N LYS A 175 -4.64 7.92 -13.56
CA LYS A 175 -5.89 8.26 -12.86
C LYS A 175 -7.16 7.59 -13.43
N ASN A 176 -7.13 7.15 -14.70
CA ASN A 176 -8.25 6.46 -15.34
C ASN A 176 -8.19 4.93 -15.21
N LEU A 177 -7.14 4.37 -14.60
CA LEU A 177 -7.09 2.94 -14.29
C LEU A 177 -8.16 2.57 -13.25
N PRO A 178 -8.66 1.33 -13.26
CA PRO A 178 -9.75 0.89 -12.39
C PRO A 178 -9.27 0.52 -10.98
N PHE A 179 -8.67 1.47 -10.27
CA PHE A 179 -8.37 1.35 -8.84
C PHE A 179 -9.32 2.19 -7.99
N GLY A 180 -9.64 1.68 -6.79
CA GLY A 180 -10.30 2.45 -5.74
C GLY A 180 -9.34 3.28 -4.92
N SER A 181 -9.86 4.05 -3.97
CA SER A 181 -9.04 4.82 -3.04
C SER A 181 -9.42 4.56 -1.59
N PHE A 182 -8.48 4.73 -0.65
CA PHE A 182 -8.77 4.75 0.77
C PHE A 182 -8.23 6.03 1.42
N ASP A 183 -8.84 6.46 2.52
CA ASP A 183 -8.49 7.68 3.26
C ASP A 183 -8.46 7.36 4.76
N ASP A 184 -7.31 7.45 5.41
CA ASP A 184 -7.11 7.16 6.83
C ASP A 184 -7.46 8.36 7.74
N SER A 185 -7.68 9.53 7.14
CA SER A 185 -7.96 10.80 7.82
C SER A 185 -9.42 11.22 7.72
N SER A 186 -10.32 10.31 7.31
CA SER A 186 -11.74 10.63 7.18
C SER A 186 -12.30 11.08 8.54
N PHE A 187 -12.85 12.29 8.57
CA PHE A 187 -13.34 13.00 9.78
C PHE A 187 -12.27 13.51 10.75
N ALA A 188 -10.98 13.43 10.39
CA ALA A 188 -9.95 14.14 11.14
C ALA A 188 -10.19 15.66 11.05
N LYS A 189 -9.98 16.35 12.17
CA LYS A 189 -10.08 17.80 12.19
C LYS A 189 -8.94 18.36 11.32
N ASP A 190 -9.28 19.32 10.44
CA ASP A 190 -8.33 20.01 9.55
C ASP A 190 -7.79 19.20 8.36
N SER A 191 -8.25 17.95 8.13
CA SER A 191 -7.90 17.17 6.91
C SER A 191 -8.83 17.42 5.71
N GLN A 192 -9.97 18.08 5.95
CA GLN A 192 -11.06 18.15 4.96
C GLN A 192 -10.67 18.86 3.66
N ASP A 193 -10.01 20.02 3.73
CA ASP A 193 -9.61 20.78 2.54
C ASP A 193 -8.61 19.99 1.68
N TRP A 194 -7.67 19.30 2.33
CA TRP A 194 -6.68 18.47 1.65
C TRP A 194 -7.34 17.23 1.02
N ASN A 195 -8.21 16.53 1.78
CA ASN A 195 -8.99 15.39 1.28
C ASN A 195 -9.87 15.80 0.09
N ASP A 196 -10.52 16.96 0.17
CA ASP A 196 -11.39 17.48 -0.88
C ASP A 196 -10.60 17.85 -2.14
N GLY A 197 -9.38 18.39 -1.99
CA GLY A 197 -8.45 18.60 -3.09
C GLY A 197 -8.08 17.28 -3.80
N ASN A 198 -7.76 16.23 -3.04
CA ASN A 198 -7.43 14.92 -3.62
C ASN A 198 -8.65 14.23 -4.25
N LYS A 199 -9.82 14.31 -3.62
CA LYS A 199 -11.09 13.84 -4.18
C LYS A 199 -11.46 14.58 -5.47
N GLN A 200 -11.21 15.89 -5.54
CA GLN A 200 -11.40 16.66 -6.77
C GLN A 200 -10.49 16.16 -7.90
N ARG A 201 -9.23 15.85 -7.62
CA ARG A 201 -8.26 15.33 -8.61
C ARG A 201 -8.57 13.91 -9.07
N LEU A 202 -9.00 13.04 -8.14
CA LEU A 202 -9.49 11.69 -8.43
C LEU A 202 -10.83 11.72 -9.19
N GLY A 203 -11.60 12.78 -8.99
CA GLY A 203 -12.93 12.99 -9.53
C GLY A 203 -14.01 12.67 -8.50
N TRP A 204 -14.85 13.67 -8.19
CA TRP A 204 -15.93 13.57 -7.20
C TRP A 204 -16.91 12.42 -7.43
N THR A 205 -17.07 11.96 -8.66
CA THR A 205 -17.98 10.86 -9.02
C THR A 205 -17.29 9.51 -9.13
N ARG A 206 -15.98 9.42 -8.86
CA ARG A 206 -15.22 8.17 -8.97
C ARG A 206 -15.79 7.03 -8.10
N TYR A 207 -16.33 7.37 -6.93
CA TYR A 207 -16.96 6.41 -6.01
C TYR A 207 -18.13 5.63 -6.66
N GLN A 208 -18.70 6.12 -7.76
CA GLN A 208 -19.79 5.46 -8.48
C GLN A 208 -19.32 4.25 -9.28
N THR A 209 -18.02 4.17 -9.60
CA THR A 209 -17.45 3.09 -10.42
C THR A 209 -16.26 2.40 -9.76
N GLN A 210 -15.60 3.03 -8.80
CA GLN A 210 -14.49 2.47 -8.03
C GLN A 210 -14.74 2.64 -6.53
N PRO A 211 -14.39 1.67 -5.68
CA PRO A 211 -14.65 1.78 -4.25
C PRO A 211 -13.84 2.92 -3.61
N LEU A 212 -14.47 3.59 -2.64
CA LEU A 212 -13.82 4.51 -1.72
C LEU A 212 -13.91 3.91 -0.32
N GLY A 213 -12.78 3.48 0.23
CA GLY A 213 -12.62 3.00 1.60
C GLY A 213 -11.99 4.05 2.50
N GLY A 214 -11.61 3.66 3.71
CA GLY A 214 -10.91 4.55 4.63
C GLY A 214 -11.11 4.20 6.09
N GLU A 215 -10.24 4.76 6.93
CA GLU A 215 -10.37 4.70 8.37
C GLU A 215 -11.24 5.85 8.85
N ILE A 216 -12.17 5.58 9.77
CA ILE A 216 -13.00 6.63 10.38
C ILE A 216 -12.21 7.18 11.59
N ALA A 217 -11.55 8.31 11.39
CA ALA A 217 -10.84 9.02 12.45
C ALA A 217 -11.83 9.86 13.29
N TYR A 218 -12.23 9.36 14.46
CA TYR A 218 -12.94 10.18 15.44
C TYR A 218 -11.93 11.07 16.18
N CYS A 219 -11.60 12.24 15.61
CA CYS A 219 -11.09 13.33 16.41
C CYS A 219 -12.25 13.84 17.28
N LEU A 220 -12.36 13.36 18.52
CA LEU A 220 -13.28 13.94 19.50
C LEU A 220 -12.90 15.40 19.73
N ALA A 221 -13.52 16.32 18.99
CA ALA A 221 -13.67 17.70 19.40
C ALA A 221 -14.70 17.79 20.54
N LEU A 222 -14.46 17.06 21.63
CA LEU A 222 -15.01 17.45 22.92
C LEU A 222 -14.07 18.54 23.44
N LYS A 223 -14.43 19.80 23.15
CA LYS A 223 -14.15 20.86 24.12
C LYS A 223 -14.87 20.45 25.41
N ALA A 224 -14.16 19.74 26.29
CA ALA A 224 -14.50 19.78 27.69
C ALA A 224 -14.00 21.14 28.18
N ASP A 225 -14.89 22.12 28.18
CA ASP A 225 -14.74 23.25 29.07
C ASP A 225 -14.78 22.69 30.51
N PHE A 226 -13.63 22.71 31.18
CA PHE A 226 -13.49 22.76 32.63
C PHE A 226 -12.48 23.85 32.98
#